data_AF-A0A2V9C6C8-F1
#
_entry.id   AF-A0A2V9C6C8-F1
#
_cell.length_a   1.000
_cell.length_b   1.000
_cell.length_c   1.000
_cell.angle_alpha   90.00
_cell.angle_beta   90.00
_cell.angle_gamma   90.00
#
_symmetry.space_group_name_H-M   'P 1'
#
loop_
_entity.id
_entity.type
_entity.pdbx_description
1 polymer ?
#
loop_
_entity_poly.entity_id
_entity_poly.type
_entity_poly.pdbx_seq_one_letter_code
_entity_poly.pdbx_strand_id
1 'polypeptide(L)'
;MLLIRLTWAAGAYSGSSATHSSRVDLARHALNGEVWLWPEDGVRLGGKLLLFFVRVHSDNSKGSLGFALVGWTAFLVENPDGQPSSWIMHKIATPQSATRFIVGSGVIRVGGFLYAFASAEPSHDDYLLRWSLTAAEEGNLSSPQWWCGSGWVEQSKLTHSPAPAIPEGSNEFSVIWDLRQNKFFEVESLGFGASDIGIRWADRLEGPWSQPVKIYHPPESDRPDAFVYAGKVHAGLHGGDFVVTYVANSMDDKILAKDMSIYYPRFVRLNLRQR
;
A
#
# COMPACT_ATOMS: atom_id res chain seq x y z
N MET A 1 -14.12 1.99 17.83
CA MET A 1 -14.35 1.28 16.54
C MET A 1 -14.26 2.32 15.43
N LEU A 2 -13.03 2.66 15.04
CA LEU A 2 -12.73 3.82 14.21
C LEU A 2 -12.61 3.37 12.75
N LEU A 3 -13.49 3.90 11.90
CA LEU A 3 -13.59 3.57 10.48
C LEU A 3 -12.50 4.33 9.70
N ILE A 4 -11.50 3.63 9.18
CA ILE A 4 -10.48 4.20 8.29
C ILE A 4 -11.15 4.54 6.94
N ARG A 5 -11.27 5.84 6.64
CA ARG A 5 -11.62 6.35 5.30
C ARG A 5 -10.32 6.56 4.52
N LEU A 6 -9.83 5.51 3.88
CA LEU A 6 -8.83 5.66 2.82
C LEU A 6 -9.56 5.93 1.51
N THR A 7 -9.67 7.21 1.14
CA THR A 7 -10.06 7.60 -0.22
C THR A 7 -8.81 7.73 -1.08
N TRP A 8 -8.77 6.94 -2.16
CA TRP A 8 -7.83 7.07 -3.25
C TRP A 8 -7.76 8.53 -3.73
N ALA A 9 -6.60 9.17 -3.57
CA ALA A 9 -6.33 10.46 -4.16
C ALA A 9 -5.87 10.28 -5.62
N ALA A 10 -6.79 9.90 -6.51
CA ALA A 10 -6.64 10.09 -7.94
C ALA A 10 -7.67 11.16 -8.37
N GLY A 11 -7.16 12.25 -8.97
CA GLY A 11 -7.88 13.53 -9.06
C GLY A 11 -9.19 13.53 -9.85
N ALA A 12 -10.14 14.32 -9.35
CA ALA A 12 -11.18 14.97 -10.14
C ALA A 12 -11.76 16.16 -9.32
N TYR A 13 -11.20 17.36 -9.51
CA TYR A 13 -11.86 18.60 -9.12
C TYR A 13 -12.83 19.01 -10.24
N SER A 14 -14.13 18.97 -9.98
CA SER A 14 -15.07 19.97 -10.48
C SER A 14 -16.30 19.98 -9.59
N GLY A 15 -16.67 21.17 -9.11
CA GLY A 15 -17.77 21.36 -8.20
C GLY A 15 -19.13 21.22 -8.89
N SER A 16 -20.06 20.55 -8.24
CA SER A 16 -21.42 21.09 -8.08
C SER A 16 -22.12 20.36 -6.93
N SER A 17 -22.93 21.11 -6.21
CA SER A 17 -23.80 20.64 -5.14
C SER A 17 -24.92 19.78 -5.72
N ALA A 18 -24.95 18.49 -5.38
CA ALA A 18 -26.17 17.70 -5.45
C ALA A 18 -26.11 16.54 -4.45
N THR A 19 -27.03 16.59 -3.50
CA THR A 19 -27.43 15.48 -2.63
C THR A 19 -27.90 14.31 -3.48
N HIS A 20 -27.17 13.20 -3.54
CA HIS A 20 -27.74 11.85 -3.67
C HIS A 20 -26.71 10.77 -3.31
N SER A 21 -27.21 9.79 -2.56
CA SER A 21 -26.47 8.68 -1.97
C SER A 21 -26.11 7.61 -3.01
N SER A 22 -24.86 7.63 -3.47
CA SER A 22 -24.19 6.45 -4.03
C SER A 22 -22.72 6.47 -3.61
N ARG A 23 -22.49 6.22 -2.31
CA ARG A 23 -21.14 6.02 -1.77
C ARG A 23 -20.72 4.59 -2.06
N VAL A 24 -19.65 4.43 -2.83
CA VAL A 24 -18.88 3.19 -2.85
C VAL A 24 -18.23 3.05 -1.47
N ASP A 25 -18.94 2.38 -0.56
CA ASP A 25 -18.38 1.89 0.70
C ASP A 25 -17.51 0.66 0.38
N LEU A 26 -16.32 0.89 -0.17
CA LEU A 26 -15.26 -0.12 -0.30
C LEU A 26 -14.92 -0.77 1.07
N ALA A 27 -15.28 -0.11 2.17
CA ALA A 27 -15.13 -0.62 3.53
C ALA A 27 -16.19 -1.67 3.95
N ARG A 28 -17.26 -1.92 3.17
CA ARG A 28 -18.41 -2.73 3.60
C ARG A 28 -18.85 -3.85 2.65
N HIS A 29 -17.98 -4.37 1.79
CA HIS A 29 -18.21 -5.73 1.28
C HIS A 29 -17.89 -6.73 2.38
N ALA A 30 -18.87 -6.87 3.29
CA ALA A 30 -18.88 -7.80 4.38
C ALA A 30 -18.86 -9.23 3.82
N LEU A 31 -17.67 -9.83 3.80
CA LEU A 31 -17.56 -11.27 3.98
C LEU A 31 -17.98 -11.55 5.43
N ASN A 32 -19.29 -11.69 5.66
CA ASN A 32 -19.89 -12.03 6.97
C ASN A 32 -19.47 -11.14 8.16
N GLY A 33 -19.50 -9.82 8.07
CA GLY A 33 -19.47 -8.90 9.23
C GLY A 33 -18.22 -8.88 10.13
N GLU A 34 -17.33 -9.87 10.02
CA GLU A 34 -16.13 -10.05 10.85
C GLU A 34 -14.86 -9.57 10.14
N VAL A 35 -14.86 -9.53 8.80
CA VAL A 35 -13.70 -9.12 7.99
C VAL A 35 -14.04 -7.92 7.10
N TRP A 36 -13.21 -6.88 7.16
CA TRP A 36 -13.22 -5.73 6.24
C TRP A 36 -11.93 -5.64 5.44
N LEU A 37 -11.89 -4.72 4.48
CA LEU A 37 -10.76 -4.52 3.57
C LEU A 37 -10.13 -3.15 3.78
N TRP A 38 -8.81 -3.10 3.86
CA TRP A 38 -8.06 -1.85 3.69
C TRP A 38 -7.29 -1.90 2.37
N PRO A 39 -7.27 -0.78 1.62
CA PRO A 39 -6.52 -0.71 0.38
C PRO A 39 -5.03 -0.79 0.66
N GLU A 40 -4.35 -1.58 -0.16
CA GLU A 40 -2.89 -1.54 -0.31
C GLU A 40 -2.58 -0.65 -1.52
N ASP A 41 -1.78 -1.13 -2.49
CA ASP A 41 -1.50 -0.45 -3.74
C ASP A 41 -2.37 -0.96 -4.91
N GLY A 42 -2.27 -0.28 -6.06
CA GLY A 42 -3.04 -0.57 -7.26
C GLY A 42 -2.31 -0.16 -8.52
N VAL A 43 -2.60 -0.85 -9.62
CA VAL A 43 -1.84 -0.71 -10.86
C VAL A 43 -2.74 -0.73 -12.08
N ARG A 44 -2.51 0.23 -12.98
CA ARG A 44 -3.16 0.26 -14.30
C ARG A 44 -2.61 -0.85 -15.19
N LEU A 45 -3.49 -1.69 -15.70
CA LEU A 45 -3.21 -2.81 -16.61
C LEU A 45 -3.95 -2.58 -17.93
N GLY A 46 -3.36 -1.76 -18.81
CA GLY A 46 -4.01 -1.29 -20.03
C GLY A 46 -5.34 -0.56 -19.73
N GLY A 47 -6.44 -1.10 -20.26
CA GLY A 47 -7.79 -0.58 -20.03
C GLY A 47 -8.37 -0.87 -18.64
N LYS A 48 -7.70 -1.68 -17.81
CA LYS A 48 -8.19 -2.13 -16.50
C LYS A 48 -7.34 -1.58 -15.34
N LEU A 49 -7.83 -1.69 -14.12
CA LEU A 49 -7.09 -1.37 -12.88
C LEU A 49 -7.16 -2.57 -11.93
N LEU A 50 -6.01 -3.05 -11.49
CA LEU A 50 -5.92 -4.10 -10.49
C LEU A 50 -5.61 -3.46 -9.14
N LEU A 51 -6.44 -3.75 -8.13
CA LEU A 51 -6.35 -3.21 -6.78
C LEU A 51 -6.06 -4.33 -5.79
N PHE A 52 -5.11 -4.11 -4.88
CA PHE A 52 -4.78 -5.04 -3.79
C PHE A 52 -5.36 -4.51 -2.48
N PHE A 53 -5.78 -5.45 -1.63
CA PHE A 53 -6.36 -5.14 -0.32
C PHE A 53 -5.88 -6.13 0.72
N VAL A 54 -5.57 -5.62 1.90
CA VAL A 54 -5.43 -6.44 3.10
C VAL A 54 -6.81 -6.76 3.67
N ARG A 55 -6.97 -8.00 4.13
CA ARG A 55 -8.14 -8.48 4.86
C ARG A 55 -7.87 -8.31 6.35
N VAL A 56 -8.78 -7.64 7.02
CA VAL A 56 -8.63 -7.22 8.40
C VAL A 56 -9.83 -7.67 9.20
N HIS A 57 -9.62 -8.13 10.42
CA HIS A 57 -10.70 -8.37 11.39
C HIS A 57 -10.40 -7.71 12.72
N SER A 58 -11.41 -7.62 13.58
CA SER A 58 -11.25 -7.03 14.92
C SER A 58 -10.39 -7.93 15.80
N ASP A 59 -9.46 -7.31 16.53
CA ASP A 59 -8.66 -7.95 17.56
C ASP A 59 -8.78 -7.15 18.86
N ASN A 60 -9.39 -7.75 19.87
CA ASN A 60 -9.61 -7.13 21.18
C ASN A 60 -8.60 -7.62 22.22
N SER A 61 -7.53 -8.29 21.80
CA SER A 61 -6.47 -8.72 22.70
C SER A 61 -5.75 -7.53 23.33
N LYS A 62 -5.25 -7.72 24.57
CA LYS A 62 -4.56 -6.65 25.30
C LYS A 62 -3.27 -6.27 24.58
N GLY A 63 -3.12 -4.98 24.25
CA GLY A 63 -1.96 -4.46 23.53
C GLY A 63 -2.09 -4.46 22.01
N SER A 64 -3.21 -4.97 21.48
CA SER A 64 -3.55 -4.83 20.06
C SER A 64 -3.95 -3.39 19.71
N LEU A 65 -3.79 -3.03 18.44
CA LEU A 65 -4.32 -1.79 17.86
C LEU A 65 -5.82 -1.89 17.52
N GLY A 66 -6.49 -2.98 17.91
CA GLY A 66 -7.91 -3.20 17.66
C GLY A 66 -8.18 -4.04 16.40
N PHE A 67 -7.13 -4.51 15.72
CA PHE A 67 -7.24 -5.23 14.46
C PHE A 67 -6.11 -6.24 14.28
N ALA A 68 -6.34 -7.26 13.44
CA ALA A 68 -5.30 -8.14 12.94
C ALA A 68 -5.43 -8.38 11.43
N LEU A 69 -4.28 -8.53 10.78
CA LEU A 69 -4.17 -8.79 9.35
C LEU A 69 -4.27 -10.31 9.10
N VAL A 70 -5.28 -10.73 8.36
CA VAL A 70 -5.62 -12.16 8.19
C VAL A 70 -5.36 -12.69 6.78
N GLY A 71 -4.85 -11.84 5.90
CA GLY A 71 -4.46 -12.19 4.52
C GLY A 71 -4.74 -11.03 3.57
N TRP A 72 -4.79 -11.33 2.29
CA TRP A 72 -5.01 -10.31 1.25
C TRP A 72 -6.05 -10.79 0.23
N THR A 73 -6.48 -9.88 -0.63
CA THR A 73 -7.31 -10.15 -1.80
C THR A 73 -7.05 -9.10 -2.88
N ALA A 74 -7.57 -9.31 -4.09
CA ALA A 74 -7.45 -8.36 -5.18
C ALA A 74 -8.75 -8.22 -5.96
N PHE A 75 -8.95 -7.05 -6.56
CA PHE A 75 -10.10 -6.74 -7.42
C PHE A 75 -9.61 -6.15 -8.73
N LEU A 76 -10.17 -6.63 -9.84
CA LEU A 76 -9.95 -6.08 -11.16
C LEU A 76 -11.13 -5.18 -11.53
N VAL A 77 -10.85 -3.91 -11.80
CA VAL A 77 -11.80 -2.92 -12.27
C VAL A 77 -11.77 -2.87 -13.78
N GLU A 78 -12.91 -3.12 -14.42
CA GLU A 78 -13.01 -3.16 -15.89
C GLU A 78 -13.08 -1.77 -16.54
N ASN A 79 -13.65 -0.78 -15.85
CA ASN A 79 -13.91 0.57 -16.34
C ASN A 79 -13.26 1.65 -15.45
N PRO A 80 -11.93 1.62 -15.24
CA PRO A 80 -11.25 2.49 -14.29
C PRO A 80 -11.30 3.99 -14.63
N ASP A 81 -11.58 4.36 -15.87
CA ASP A 81 -11.75 5.76 -16.29
C ASP A 81 -13.13 6.34 -15.93
N GLY A 82 -14.08 5.48 -15.52
CA GLY A 82 -15.35 5.92 -14.96
C GLY A 82 -15.17 6.49 -13.55
N GLN A 83 -16.21 7.16 -13.04
CA GLN A 83 -16.20 7.61 -11.64
C GLN A 83 -16.07 6.39 -10.71
N PRO A 84 -15.28 6.46 -9.61
CA PRO A 84 -15.12 5.34 -8.69
C PRO A 84 -16.43 4.76 -8.17
N SER A 85 -17.47 5.58 -8.04
CA SER A 85 -18.83 5.18 -7.67
C SER A 85 -19.53 4.24 -8.67
N SER A 86 -19.01 4.15 -9.88
CA SER A 86 -19.55 3.41 -11.03
C SER A 86 -18.62 2.30 -11.52
N TRP A 87 -17.54 2.02 -10.78
CA TRP A 87 -16.60 0.97 -11.13
C TRP A 87 -17.25 -0.42 -11.07
N ILE A 88 -17.03 -1.20 -12.13
CA ILE A 88 -17.38 -2.62 -12.24
C ILE A 88 -16.16 -3.41 -11.75
N MET A 89 -16.29 -4.01 -10.57
CA MET A 89 -15.18 -4.70 -9.89
C MET A 89 -15.42 -6.20 -9.85
N HIS A 90 -14.39 -6.96 -10.23
CA HIS A 90 -14.38 -8.42 -10.14
C HIS A 90 -13.36 -8.86 -9.10
N LYS A 91 -13.81 -9.61 -8.11
CA LYS A 91 -12.89 -10.22 -7.15
C LYS A 91 -12.05 -11.28 -7.86
N ILE A 92 -10.73 -11.19 -7.71
CA ILE A 92 -9.78 -12.11 -8.31
C ILE A 92 -9.44 -13.23 -7.33
N ALA A 93 -9.31 -14.46 -7.84
CA ALA A 93 -8.81 -15.58 -7.07
C ALA A 93 -7.32 -15.36 -6.72
N THR A 94 -7.01 -15.40 -5.43
CA THR A 94 -5.64 -15.20 -4.92
C THR A 94 -5.07 -16.51 -4.37
N PRO A 95 -3.81 -16.84 -4.66
CA PRO A 95 -3.20 -18.08 -4.25
C PRO A 95 -2.99 -18.13 -2.74
N GLN A 96 -3.18 -19.31 -2.15
CA GLN A 96 -2.87 -19.55 -0.73
C GLN A 96 -1.40 -19.94 -0.57
N SER A 97 -0.72 -19.34 0.40
CA SER A 97 0.65 -19.67 0.78
C SER A 97 0.65 -20.29 2.18
N ALA A 98 1.62 -21.18 2.43
CA ALA A 98 1.83 -21.77 3.76
C ALA A 98 2.21 -20.69 4.79
N THR A 99 3.07 -19.75 4.38
CA THR A 99 3.36 -18.52 5.13
C THR A 99 2.27 -17.49 4.85
N ARG A 100 1.80 -16.81 5.90
CA ARG A 100 0.84 -15.72 5.77
C ARG A 100 1.54 -14.44 5.34
N PHE A 101 1.45 -14.13 4.04
CA PHE A 101 1.89 -12.86 3.48
C PHE A 101 0.72 -11.89 3.30
N ILE A 102 0.97 -10.61 3.48
CA ILE A 102 0.08 -9.53 3.04
C ILE A 102 0.66 -8.96 1.76
N VAL A 103 0.02 -9.23 0.62
CA VAL A 103 0.52 -8.86 -0.70
C VAL A 103 -0.10 -7.55 -1.14
N GLY A 104 0.74 -6.65 -1.66
CA GLY A 104 0.30 -5.45 -2.34
C GLY A 104 0.83 -4.14 -1.78
N SER A 105 1.71 -4.16 -0.77
CA SER A 105 2.25 -2.95 -0.14
C SER A 105 2.89 -2.00 -1.17
N GLY A 106 3.57 -2.54 -2.19
CA GLY A 106 3.98 -1.79 -3.39
C GLY A 106 3.82 -2.63 -4.65
N VAL A 107 3.21 -2.06 -5.68
CA VAL A 107 2.87 -2.78 -6.92
C VAL A 107 3.36 -2.01 -8.15
N ILE A 108 4.16 -2.65 -8.99
CA ILE A 108 4.80 -1.97 -10.12
C ILE A 108 4.97 -2.88 -11.34
N ARG A 109 4.82 -2.29 -12.53
CA ARG A 109 5.07 -2.97 -13.80
C ARG A 109 6.50 -2.73 -14.25
N VAL A 110 7.22 -3.82 -14.53
CA VAL A 110 8.58 -3.75 -15.08
C VAL A 110 8.74 -4.82 -16.14
N GLY A 111 8.98 -4.38 -17.38
CA GLY A 111 9.05 -5.28 -18.54
C GLY A 111 7.76 -6.08 -18.73
N GLY A 112 7.89 -7.40 -18.93
CA GLY A 112 6.77 -8.32 -19.12
C GLY A 112 6.13 -8.85 -17.84
N PHE A 113 6.39 -8.23 -16.68
CA PHE A 113 5.93 -8.72 -15.38
C PHE A 113 5.24 -7.62 -14.56
N LEU A 114 4.25 -8.05 -13.79
CA LEU A 114 3.69 -7.31 -12.67
C LEU A 114 4.38 -7.78 -11.39
N TYR A 115 5.03 -6.87 -10.67
CA TYR A 115 5.66 -7.12 -9.39
C TYR A 115 4.76 -6.62 -8.25
N ALA A 116 4.75 -7.35 -7.14
CA ALA A 116 4.17 -6.91 -5.89
C ALA A 116 5.12 -7.24 -4.74
N PHE A 117 5.21 -6.33 -3.77
CA PHE A 117 5.81 -6.63 -2.48
C PHE A 117 4.79 -7.26 -1.54
N ALA A 118 5.30 -8.04 -0.61
CA ALA A 118 4.50 -8.71 0.38
C ALA A 118 5.20 -8.73 1.74
N SER A 119 4.53 -8.23 2.77
CA SER A 119 5.05 -8.21 4.13
C SER A 119 4.71 -9.52 4.85
N ALA A 120 5.60 -9.94 5.75
CA ALA A 120 5.34 -11.00 6.71
C ALA A 120 5.49 -10.51 8.15
N GLU A 121 4.55 -10.91 8.99
CA GLU A 121 4.61 -10.70 10.44
C GLU A 121 5.07 -12.00 11.12
N PRO A 122 5.93 -11.95 12.16
CA PRO A 122 6.41 -10.75 12.87
C PRO A 122 7.78 -10.23 12.42
N SER A 123 8.35 -10.72 11.31
CA SER A 123 9.72 -10.34 10.92
C SER A 123 9.82 -8.91 10.39
N HIS A 124 8.70 -8.33 9.93
CA HIS A 124 8.66 -7.07 9.19
C HIS A 124 9.54 -7.07 7.93
N ASP A 125 9.87 -8.26 7.41
CA ASP A 125 10.57 -8.37 6.13
C ASP A 125 9.58 -8.24 4.97
N ASP A 126 10.02 -7.59 3.90
CA ASP A 126 9.29 -7.56 2.64
C ASP A 126 9.87 -8.50 1.61
N TYR A 127 9.00 -9.33 1.08
CA TYR A 127 9.26 -10.32 0.06
C TYR A 127 8.76 -9.82 -1.28
N LEU A 128 9.33 -10.35 -2.36
CA LEU A 128 8.98 -9.94 -3.71
C LEU A 128 8.41 -11.11 -4.49
N LEU A 129 7.28 -10.87 -5.15
CA LEU A 129 6.63 -11.80 -6.05
C LEU A 129 6.25 -11.11 -7.36
N ARG A 130 6.05 -11.91 -8.40
CA ARG A 130 5.62 -11.42 -9.71
C ARG A 130 4.70 -12.38 -10.45
N TRP A 131 3.91 -11.81 -11.35
CA TRP A 131 3.14 -12.54 -12.37
C TRP A 131 3.55 -12.05 -13.75
N SER A 132 3.35 -12.88 -14.77
CA SER A 132 3.41 -12.37 -16.14
C SER A 132 2.37 -11.27 -16.30
N LEU A 133 2.71 -10.19 -17.00
CA LEU A 133 1.82 -9.05 -17.17
C LEU A 133 0.52 -9.45 -17.89
N THR A 134 0.62 -10.32 -18.90
CA THR A 134 -0.54 -10.86 -19.64
C THR A 134 -1.50 -11.61 -18.73
N ALA A 135 -1.01 -12.51 -17.87
CA ALA A 135 -1.88 -13.19 -16.91
C ALA A 135 -2.57 -12.20 -15.95
N ALA A 136 -1.84 -11.19 -15.46
CA ALA A 136 -2.42 -10.17 -14.61
C ALA A 136 -3.51 -9.32 -15.32
N GLU A 137 -3.32 -8.98 -16.59
CA GLU A 137 -4.30 -8.28 -17.43
C GLU A 137 -5.60 -9.08 -17.66
N GLU A 138 -5.48 -10.41 -17.69
CA GLU A 138 -6.59 -11.35 -17.73
C GLU A 138 -7.23 -11.58 -16.35
N GLY A 139 -6.70 -10.97 -15.28
CA GLY A 139 -7.17 -11.17 -13.92
C GLY A 139 -6.74 -12.51 -13.32
N ASN A 140 -5.66 -13.11 -13.81
CA ASN A 140 -5.13 -14.36 -13.30
C ASN A 140 -3.88 -14.14 -12.42
N LEU A 141 -4.07 -14.28 -11.10
CA LEU A 141 -3.00 -14.20 -10.10
C LEU A 141 -2.63 -15.58 -9.49
N SER A 142 -3.10 -16.70 -10.05
CA SER A 142 -3.02 -18.02 -9.39
C SER A 142 -1.62 -18.59 -9.23
N SER A 143 -0.66 -18.15 -10.05
CA SER A 143 0.67 -18.77 -10.16
C SER A 143 1.79 -17.73 -10.07
N PRO A 144 1.96 -17.07 -8.91
CA PRO A 144 3.06 -16.13 -8.72
C PRO A 144 4.41 -16.85 -8.72
N GLN A 145 5.43 -16.13 -9.16
CA GLN A 145 6.82 -16.48 -8.92
C GLN A 145 7.37 -15.63 -7.78
N TRP A 146 8.02 -16.25 -6.82
CA TRP A 146 8.66 -15.59 -5.68
C TRP A 146 10.16 -15.45 -5.90
N TRP A 147 10.72 -14.35 -5.43
CA TRP A 147 12.18 -14.18 -5.38
C TRP A 147 12.78 -15.00 -4.23
N CYS A 148 13.75 -15.85 -4.54
CA CYS A 148 14.43 -16.73 -3.59
C CYS A 148 15.91 -16.36 -3.41
N GLY A 149 16.29 -15.10 -3.66
CA GLY A 149 17.66 -14.60 -3.46
C GLY A 149 18.63 -14.86 -4.62
N SER A 150 18.41 -15.92 -5.40
CA SER A 150 19.20 -16.24 -6.60
C SER A 150 18.35 -16.42 -7.86
N GLY A 151 17.03 -16.45 -7.73
CA GLY A 151 16.13 -16.71 -8.84
C GLY A 151 14.66 -16.65 -8.46
N TRP A 152 13.83 -16.80 -9.49
CA TRP A 152 12.38 -16.79 -9.39
C TRP A 152 11.83 -18.21 -9.37
N VAL A 153 11.06 -18.55 -8.32
CA VAL A 153 10.48 -19.89 -8.15
C VAL A 153 8.97 -19.77 -8.12
N GLU A 154 8.28 -20.57 -8.93
CA GLU A 154 6.82 -20.65 -8.89
C GLU A 154 6.34 -21.13 -7.52
N GLN A 155 5.29 -20.52 -6.98
CA GLN A 155 4.81 -20.83 -5.63
C GLN A 155 4.53 -22.32 -5.39
N SER A 156 4.01 -23.04 -6.40
CA SER A 156 3.74 -24.49 -6.35
C SER A 156 5.00 -25.35 -6.16
N LYS A 157 6.19 -24.78 -6.42
CA LYS A 157 7.50 -25.45 -6.37
C LYS A 157 8.36 -24.96 -5.21
N LEU A 158 7.85 -24.05 -4.36
CA LEU A 158 8.57 -23.60 -3.18
C LEU A 158 8.76 -24.77 -2.20
N THR A 159 10.00 -25.01 -1.81
CA THR A 159 10.36 -26.01 -0.79
C THR A 159 10.70 -25.37 0.56
N HIS A 160 10.84 -24.05 0.59
CA HIS A 160 11.17 -23.22 1.75
C HIS A 160 10.58 -21.81 1.54
N SER A 161 10.56 -21.00 2.61
CA SER A 161 10.15 -19.60 2.51
C SER A 161 11.01 -18.82 1.50
N PRO A 162 10.43 -17.91 0.72
CA PRO A 162 11.19 -17.00 -0.15
C PRO A 162 12.24 -16.18 0.62
N ALA A 163 13.18 -15.57 -0.10
CA ALA A 163 14.16 -14.68 0.50
C ALA A 163 13.59 -13.25 0.58
N PRO A 164 13.86 -12.49 1.66
CA PRO A 164 13.43 -11.10 1.74
C PRO A 164 14.14 -10.27 0.67
N ALA A 165 13.40 -9.39 0.00
CA ALA A 165 13.94 -8.40 -0.93
C ALA A 165 14.34 -7.13 -0.16
N ILE A 166 13.56 -6.75 0.86
CA ILE A 166 13.88 -5.67 1.81
C ILE A 166 13.86 -6.29 3.21
N PRO A 167 15.03 -6.62 3.77
CA PRO A 167 15.13 -7.00 5.18
C PRO A 167 14.79 -5.79 6.06
N GLU A 168 14.10 -6.03 7.18
CA GLU A 168 13.64 -4.97 8.10
C GLU A 168 12.90 -3.86 7.34
N GLY A 169 11.93 -4.26 6.52
CA GLY A 169 11.09 -3.39 5.71
C GLY A 169 9.94 -2.77 6.50
N SER A 170 8.88 -2.41 5.79
CA SER A 170 7.69 -1.79 6.36
C SER A 170 6.43 -2.55 5.95
N ASN A 171 5.49 -2.66 6.89
CA ASN A 171 4.19 -3.24 6.62
C ASN A 171 3.35 -2.40 5.63
N GLU A 172 3.71 -1.14 5.40
CA GLU A 172 3.03 -0.22 4.51
C GLU A 172 4.03 0.77 3.86
N PHE A 173 4.12 0.75 2.53
CA PHE A 173 4.94 1.70 1.76
C PHE A 173 4.38 1.91 0.36
N SER A 174 5.12 2.56 -0.53
CA SER A 174 4.84 2.58 -1.98
C SER A 174 6.14 2.62 -2.74
N VAL A 175 6.15 2.07 -3.95
CA VAL A 175 7.36 1.96 -4.78
C VAL A 175 7.15 2.65 -6.12
N ILE A 176 8.15 3.41 -6.56
CA ILE A 176 8.17 4.06 -7.87
C ILE A 176 9.50 3.82 -8.57
N TRP A 177 9.48 3.92 -9.89
CA TRP A 177 10.68 4.11 -10.69
C TRP A 177 10.87 5.59 -10.96
N ASP A 178 12.01 6.17 -10.56
CA ASP A 178 12.35 7.55 -10.91
C ASP A 178 13.30 7.57 -12.12
N LEU A 179 12.84 8.19 -13.21
CA LEU A 179 13.59 8.28 -14.46
C LEU A 179 14.83 9.17 -14.37
N ARG A 180 14.88 10.14 -13.45
CA ARG A 180 16.00 11.09 -13.33
C ARG A 180 17.19 10.43 -12.66
N GLN A 181 16.92 9.62 -11.65
CA GLN A 181 17.94 8.91 -10.87
C GLN A 181 18.19 7.48 -11.38
N ASN A 182 17.34 6.97 -12.27
CA ASN A 182 17.42 5.62 -12.84
C ASN A 182 17.46 4.53 -11.74
N LYS A 183 16.56 4.66 -10.76
CA LYS A 183 16.46 3.79 -9.59
C LYS A 183 15.00 3.58 -9.19
N PHE A 184 14.76 2.48 -8.49
CA PHE A 184 13.54 2.31 -7.70
C PHE A 184 13.68 3.09 -6.39
N PHE A 185 12.59 3.73 -5.99
CA PHE A 185 12.46 4.36 -4.68
C PHE A 185 11.26 3.78 -3.97
N GLU A 186 11.44 3.51 -2.69
CA GLU A 186 10.39 3.10 -1.76
C GLU A 186 10.25 4.20 -0.71
N VAL A 187 9.02 4.49 -0.28
CA VAL A 187 8.70 5.48 0.74
C VAL A 187 7.81 4.86 1.82
N GLU A 188 8.27 4.96 3.05
CA GLU A 188 7.69 4.37 4.27
C GLU A 188 7.60 5.40 5.41
N SER A 189 6.91 5.01 6.49
CA SER A 189 6.97 5.69 7.78
C SER A 189 8.06 5.04 8.63
N LEU A 190 8.95 5.85 9.22
CA LEU A 190 10.04 5.36 10.07
C LEU A 190 9.64 5.43 11.54
N GLY A 191 9.56 4.27 12.18
CA GLY A 191 9.16 4.13 13.59
C GLY A 191 7.64 4.01 13.79
N PHE A 192 7.21 3.99 15.05
CA PHE A 192 5.81 3.82 15.46
C PHE A 192 5.39 4.97 16.38
N GLY A 193 4.19 5.54 16.16
CA GLY A 193 3.70 6.71 16.91
C GLY A 193 4.18 8.02 16.29
N ALA A 194 5.18 8.64 16.91
CA ALA A 194 5.85 9.83 16.40
C ALA A 194 6.84 9.45 15.28
N SER A 195 6.32 9.18 14.09
CA SER A 195 7.11 8.67 12.97
C SER A 195 7.67 9.77 12.06
N ASP A 196 8.82 9.50 11.47
CA ASP A 196 9.37 10.27 10.36
C ASP A 196 8.92 9.66 9.02
N ILE A 197 9.13 10.35 7.90
CA ILE A 197 8.98 9.75 6.56
C ILE A 197 10.37 9.41 6.03
N GLY A 198 10.53 8.19 5.54
CA GLY A 198 11.79 7.64 5.04
C GLY A 198 11.74 7.30 3.57
N ILE A 199 12.93 7.12 2.97
CA ILE A 199 13.08 6.49 1.66
C ILE A 199 14.13 5.40 1.69
N ARG A 200 13.94 4.41 0.82
CA ARG A 200 14.98 3.50 0.34
C ARG A 200 15.09 3.58 -1.18
N TRP A 201 16.21 3.11 -1.71
CA TRP A 201 16.38 2.96 -3.15
C TRP A 201 17.16 1.71 -3.53
N ALA A 202 16.93 1.23 -4.74
CA ALA A 202 17.64 0.10 -5.33
C ALA A 202 17.74 0.25 -6.85
N ASP A 203 18.75 -0.38 -7.45
CA ASP A 203 18.85 -0.49 -8.92
C ASP A 203 17.88 -1.53 -9.49
N ARG A 204 17.41 -2.44 -8.64
CA ARG A 204 16.56 -3.59 -8.97
C ARG A 204 15.55 -3.82 -7.86
N LEU A 205 14.36 -4.31 -8.20
CA LEU A 205 13.32 -4.59 -7.20
C LEU A 205 13.74 -5.68 -6.21
N GLU A 206 14.52 -6.67 -6.68
CA GLU A 206 15.11 -7.71 -5.82
C GLU A 206 16.21 -7.22 -4.87
N GLY A 207 16.57 -5.93 -4.95
CA GLY A 207 17.63 -5.32 -4.17
C GLY A 207 19.04 -5.47 -4.79
N PRO A 208 20.09 -5.19 -4.00
CA PRO A 208 20.02 -4.75 -2.60
C PRO A 208 19.39 -3.36 -2.48
N TRP A 209 18.49 -3.21 -1.51
CA TRP A 209 17.93 -1.91 -1.13
C TRP A 209 18.87 -1.20 -0.16
N SER A 210 18.88 0.13 -0.23
CA SER A 210 19.59 0.95 0.75
C SER A 210 19.00 0.77 2.15
N GLN A 211 19.78 1.16 3.16
CA GLN A 211 19.22 1.48 4.47
C GLN A 211 18.21 2.64 4.35
N PRO A 212 17.22 2.72 5.25
CA PRO A 212 16.23 3.79 5.21
C PRO A 212 16.89 5.12 5.57
N VAL A 213 16.56 6.16 4.80
CA VAL A 213 17.02 7.52 5.04
C VAL A 213 15.83 8.42 5.28
N LYS A 214 15.83 9.09 6.43
CA LYS A 214 14.82 10.12 6.73
C LYS A 214 14.79 11.20 5.65
N ILE A 215 13.60 11.51 5.16
CA ILE A 215 13.33 12.58 4.19
C ILE A 215 12.55 13.77 4.71
N TYR A 216 11.71 13.54 5.71
CA TYR A 216 10.83 14.58 6.22
C TYR A 216 10.42 14.23 7.65
N HIS A 217 10.32 15.27 8.47
CA HIS A 217 9.75 15.17 9.82
C HIS A 217 8.36 15.84 9.80
N PRO A 218 7.28 15.05 9.91
CA PRO A 218 5.93 15.59 10.08
C PRO A 218 5.82 16.41 11.37
N PRO A 219 5.35 17.68 11.32
CA PRO A 219 5.16 18.49 12.53
C PRO A 219 4.20 17.86 13.54
N GLU A 220 3.28 17.01 13.08
CA GLU A 220 2.34 16.29 13.95
C GLU A 220 3.05 15.23 14.81
N SER A 221 4.26 14.81 14.45
CA SER A 221 5.08 13.88 15.23
C SER A 221 5.66 14.52 16.50
N ASP A 222 5.66 15.86 16.62
CA ASP A 222 6.09 16.56 17.85
C ASP A 222 5.03 16.52 18.97
N ARG A 223 3.84 15.97 18.70
CA ARG A 223 2.75 15.90 19.67
C ARG A 223 2.95 14.74 20.66
N PRO A 224 2.53 14.89 21.94
CA PRO A 224 2.69 13.83 22.94
C PRO A 224 1.86 12.57 22.63
N ASP A 225 0.82 12.70 21.83
CA ASP A 225 -0.14 11.67 21.42
C ASP A 225 0.00 11.26 19.95
N ALA A 226 1.12 11.62 19.31
CA ALA A 226 1.31 11.49 17.87
C ALA A 226 1.12 10.07 17.37
N PHE A 227 0.32 9.93 16.31
CA PHE A 227 0.24 8.73 15.51
C PHE A 227 0.32 9.12 14.03
N VAL A 228 1.53 9.08 13.47
CA VAL A 228 1.81 9.44 12.07
C VAL A 228 2.21 8.19 11.30
N TYR A 229 1.58 7.95 10.17
CA TYR A 229 1.76 6.72 9.40
C TYR A 229 1.41 6.91 7.92
N ALA A 230 1.40 5.81 7.15
CA ALA A 230 1.03 5.79 5.73
C ALA A 230 1.84 6.78 4.87
N GLY A 231 3.15 6.86 5.14
CA GLY A 231 4.13 7.44 4.21
C GLY A 231 4.02 6.77 2.84
N LYS A 232 3.67 7.55 1.81
CA LYS A 232 3.48 7.07 0.43
C LYS A 232 4.03 8.09 -0.56
N VAL A 233 4.55 7.65 -1.69
CA VAL A 233 4.96 8.47 -2.84
C VAL A 233 3.99 8.30 -4.00
N HIS A 234 3.79 9.38 -4.76
CA HIS A 234 2.78 9.45 -5.81
C HIS A 234 3.40 9.83 -7.16
N ALA A 235 3.72 8.84 -7.99
CA ALA A 235 4.31 9.09 -9.32
C ALA A 235 3.42 9.92 -10.26
N GLY A 236 2.10 9.89 -10.05
CA GLY A 236 1.12 10.65 -10.83
C GLY A 236 0.95 12.11 -10.40
N LEU A 237 1.57 12.54 -9.30
CA LEU A 237 1.48 13.91 -8.79
C LEU A 237 2.74 14.70 -9.12
N HIS A 238 2.55 15.99 -9.38
CA HIS A 238 3.61 16.89 -9.84
C HIS A 238 3.81 18.07 -8.88
N GLY A 239 4.96 18.75 -9.00
CA GLY A 239 5.28 19.97 -8.23
C GLY A 239 6.49 19.86 -7.30
N GLY A 240 7.17 18.71 -7.26
CA GLY A 240 8.46 18.49 -6.60
C GLY A 240 9.24 17.36 -7.27
N ASP A 241 10.40 17.01 -6.75
CA ASP A 241 11.10 15.79 -7.16
C ASP A 241 10.25 14.57 -6.79
N PHE A 242 9.80 14.50 -5.54
CA PHE A 242 8.75 13.59 -5.10
C PHE A 242 7.58 14.35 -4.49
N VAL A 243 6.37 13.83 -4.72
CA VAL A 243 5.19 14.19 -3.94
C VAL A 243 4.88 13.01 -3.05
N VAL A 244 4.93 13.24 -1.75
CA VAL A 244 4.61 12.22 -0.75
C VAL A 244 3.37 12.62 0.04
N THR A 245 2.69 11.63 0.60
CA THR A 245 1.65 11.83 1.60
C THR A 245 1.96 11.09 2.87
N TYR A 246 1.37 11.54 3.96
CA TYR A 246 1.26 10.82 5.21
C TYR A 246 -0.08 11.11 5.86
N VAL A 247 -0.49 10.28 6.82
CA VAL A 247 -1.67 10.49 7.64
C VAL A 247 -1.22 10.86 9.05
N ALA A 248 -1.82 11.92 9.59
CA ALA A 248 -1.71 12.24 11.00
C ALA A 248 -2.92 11.69 11.76
N ASN A 249 -2.72 11.28 12.99
CA ASN A 249 -3.76 10.70 13.82
C ASN A 249 -3.33 10.85 15.28
N SER A 250 -4.18 10.44 16.21
CA SER A 250 -3.94 10.51 17.64
C SER A 250 -4.30 9.18 18.29
N MET A 251 -3.51 8.77 19.28
CA MET A 251 -3.87 7.65 20.15
C MET A 251 -4.92 8.03 21.21
N ASP A 252 -5.31 9.31 21.30
CA ASP A 252 -6.37 9.81 22.18
C ASP A 252 -7.69 10.01 21.40
N ASP A 253 -8.66 9.12 21.65
CA ASP A 253 -9.99 9.17 21.06
C ASP A 253 -10.69 10.53 21.27
N LYS A 254 -10.39 11.26 22.35
CA LYS A 254 -10.99 12.58 22.61
C LYS A 254 -10.50 13.64 21.63
N ILE A 255 -9.25 13.51 21.17
CA ILE A 255 -8.68 14.42 20.17
C ILE A 255 -9.33 14.13 18.82
N LEU A 256 -9.47 12.85 18.46
CA LEU A 256 -10.13 12.45 17.22
C LEU A 256 -11.59 12.91 17.14
N ALA A 257 -12.32 12.85 18.24
CA ALA A 257 -13.71 13.32 18.29
C ALA A 257 -13.85 14.85 18.14
N LYS A 258 -12.79 15.61 18.46
CA LYS A 258 -12.81 17.08 18.47
C LYS A 258 -12.19 17.72 17.23
N ASP A 259 -11.20 17.07 16.64
CA ASP A 259 -10.46 17.57 15.49
C ASP A 259 -10.42 16.53 14.38
N MET A 260 -11.33 16.65 13.41
CA MET A 260 -11.34 15.79 12.24
C MET A 260 -10.28 16.18 11.20
N SER A 261 -9.61 17.32 11.35
CA SER A 261 -8.62 17.80 10.36
C SER A 261 -7.32 16.99 10.37
N ILE A 262 -7.03 16.30 11.47
CA ILE A 262 -5.89 15.37 11.52
C ILE A 262 -6.16 14.14 10.65
N TYR A 263 -7.42 13.74 10.44
CA TYR A 263 -7.82 12.50 9.77
C TYR A 263 -7.88 12.58 8.22
N TYR A 264 -7.05 13.42 7.62
CA TYR A 264 -6.90 13.52 6.16
C TYR A 264 -5.42 13.40 5.75
N PRO A 265 -5.12 12.81 4.58
CA PRO A 265 -3.76 12.77 4.07
C PRO A 265 -3.17 14.19 3.89
N ARG A 266 -1.93 14.37 4.35
CA ARG A 266 -1.16 15.60 4.19
C ARG A 266 -0.15 15.42 3.07
N PHE A 267 -0.09 16.39 2.16
CA PHE A 267 0.83 16.36 1.02
C PHE A 267 2.11 17.12 1.32
N VAL A 268 3.25 16.52 0.95
CA VAL A 268 4.57 17.14 1.05
C VAL A 268 5.25 17.06 -0.31
N ARG A 269 5.80 18.18 -0.76
CA ARG A 269 6.65 18.24 -1.95
C ARG A 269 8.10 18.21 -1.49
N LEU A 270 8.86 17.27 -2.02
CA LEU A 270 10.26 17.08 -1.68
C LEU A 270 11.14 17.48 -2.86
N ASN A 271 12.23 18.17 -2.57
CA ASN A 271 13.28 18.49 -3.55
C ASN A 271 14.56 17.79 -3.07
N LEU A 272 14.97 16.74 -3.77
CA LEU A 272 16.11 15.89 -3.37
C LEU A 272 17.45 16.61 -3.51
N ARG A 273 17.50 17.71 -4.28
CA ARG A 273 18.70 18.53 -4.51
C ARG A 273 19.03 19.52 -3.40
N GLN A 274 18.15 19.71 -2.41
CA GLN A 274 18.36 20.64 -1.29
C GLN A 274 18.91 19.94 -0.04
N ARG A 275 19.66 18.86 -0.24
CA ARG A 275 20.32 18.08 0.80
C ARG A 275 21.82 18.27 0.73
#